data_AF-A0A091T3L5-F1
#
_entry.id   AF-A0A091T3L5-F1
#
_cell.length_a   1.000
_cell.length_b   1.000
_cell.length_c   1.000
_cell.angle_alpha   90.00
_cell.angle_beta   90.00
_cell.angle_gamma   90.00
#
_symmetry.space_group_name_H-M   'P 1'
#
loop_
_entity.id
_entity.type
_entity.pdbx_description
1 polymer ?
#
loop_
_entity_poly.entity_id
_entity_poly.type
_entity_poly.pdbx_seq_one_letter_code
_entity_poly.pdbx_strand_id
1 'polypeptide(L)'
;GGTLAVVIKVHQDSINATVGQSVLLPVSYRFSSAPRFPVLIRWKFSNSRDPLITCTIQNCSLDAGGAPSSCSENCFPHPTYRGRAELFPENASLLLRDLRLNDSG
;
A
#
# COMPACT_ATOMS: atom_id res chain seq x y z
N GLY A 1 -27.44 -4.61 -1.50
CA GLY A 1 -26.29 -4.17 -2.32
C GLY A 1 -25.29 -3.54 -1.39
N GLY A 2 -24.08 -4.09 -1.30
CA GLY A 2 -23.06 -3.62 -0.35
C GLY A 2 -22.19 -2.54 -1.00
N THR A 3 -22.29 -1.31 -0.52
CA THR A 3 -21.34 -0.24 -0.86
C THR A 3 -19.98 -0.60 -0.26
N LEU A 4 -18.94 -0.73 -1.08
CA LEU A 4 -17.58 -0.99 -0.58
C LEU A 4 -17.19 0.12 0.41
N ALA A 5 -16.84 -0.23 1.65
CA ALA A 5 -16.43 0.71 2.71
C ALA A 5 -15.13 1.47 2.37
N VAL A 6 -14.36 0.99 1.39
CA VAL A 6 -13.10 1.55 0.90
C VAL A 6 -13.14 1.59 -0.63
N VAL A 7 -12.75 2.72 -1.21
CA VAL A 7 -12.53 2.88 -2.65
C VAL A 7 -11.04 3.02 -2.89
N ILE A 8 -10.46 2.13 -3.69
CA ILE A 8 -9.04 2.15 -4.08
C ILE A 8 -8.95 2.61 -5.54
N LYS A 9 -8.00 3.49 -5.83
CA LYS A 9 -7.66 3.94 -7.18
C LYS A 9 -6.20 3.59 -7.46
N VAL A 10 -5.98 2.84 -8.53
CA VAL A 10 -4.66 2.60 -9.10
C VAL A 10 -4.37 3.73 -10.08
N HIS A 11 -3.21 4.37 -9.97
CA HIS A 11 -2.87 5.51 -10.84
C HIS A 11 -2.09 5.10 -12.09
N GLN A 12 -1.47 3.91 -12.08
CA GLN A 12 -0.71 3.37 -13.20
C GLN A 12 -0.94 1.87 -13.29
N ASP A 13 -1.38 1.39 -14.45
CA ASP A 13 -1.68 -0.03 -14.67
C ASP A 13 -0.42 -0.88 -14.85
N SER A 14 0.69 -0.27 -15.29
CA SER A 14 1.98 -0.91 -15.47
C SER A 14 3.11 0.08 -15.21
N ILE A 15 4.22 -0.39 -14.63
CA ILE A 15 5.42 0.42 -14.41
C ILE A 15 6.65 -0.35 -14.88
N ASN A 16 7.46 0.29 -15.71
CA ASN A 16 8.75 -0.23 -16.13
C ASN A 16 9.85 0.44 -15.31
N ALA A 17 10.73 -0.37 -14.71
CA ALA A 17 11.84 0.13 -13.90
C ALA A 17 13.07 -0.76 -14.08
N THR A 18 14.24 -0.20 -13.76
CA THR A 18 15.53 -0.88 -13.95
C THR A 18 15.96 -1.57 -12.66
N VAL A 19 16.62 -2.72 -12.79
CA VAL A 19 17.27 -3.42 -11.66
C VAL A 19 18.21 -2.46 -10.91
N GLY A 20 18.17 -2.53 -9.58
CA GLY A 20 18.93 -1.67 -8.65
C GLY A 20 18.30 -0.29 -8.40
N GLN A 21 17.33 0.14 -9.22
CA GLN A 21 16.62 1.40 -8.99
C GLN A 21 15.51 1.22 -7.95
N SER A 22 14.88 2.35 -7.59
CA SER A 22 13.66 2.38 -6.78
C SER A 22 12.47 2.74 -7.66
N VAL A 23 11.32 2.15 -7.37
CA VAL A 23 10.06 2.43 -8.06
C VAL A 23 8.95 2.71 -7.05
N LEU A 24 8.12 3.70 -7.36
CA LEU A 24 6.90 3.96 -6.63
C LEU A 24 5.74 3.32 -7.38
N LEU A 25 4.95 2.51 -6.67
CA LEU A 25 3.68 1.94 -7.14
C LEU A 25 2.55 2.82 -6.58
N PRO A 26 2.02 3.76 -7.39
CA PRO A 26 1.13 4.79 -6.89
C PRO A 26 -0.31 4.29 -6.86
N VAL A 27 -0.85 4.21 -5.65
CA VAL A 27 -2.29 4.00 -5.41
C VAL A 27 -2.80 5.12 -4.50
N SER A 28 -4.10 5.27 -4.45
CA SER A 28 -4.78 6.07 -3.44
C SER A 28 -6.00 5.31 -2.95
N TYR A 29 -6.42 5.59 -1.72
CA TYR A 29 -7.65 5.03 -1.19
C TYR A 29 -8.41 6.08 -0.38
N ARG A 30 -9.71 5.88 -0.30
CA ARG A 30 -10.61 6.70 0.52
C ARG A 30 -11.68 5.81 1.15
N PHE A 31 -12.14 6.21 2.32
CA PHE A 31 -13.24 5.56 3.00
C PHE A 31 -14.57 6.18 2.57
N SER A 32 -15.49 5.35 2.08
CA SER A 32 -16.84 5.79 1.69
C SER A 32 -17.80 5.93 2.88
N SER A 33 -17.37 5.47 4.06
CA SER A 33 -18.08 5.52 5.34
C SER A 33 -17.06 5.60 6.46
N ALA A 34 -17.46 5.99 7.67
CA ALA A 34 -16.56 6.03 8.82
C ALA A 34 -15.86 4.68 9.05
N PRO A 35 -14.54 4.58 8.82
CA PRO A 35 -13.82 3.33 9.02
C PRO A 35 -13.71 3.01 10.50
N ARG A 36 -13.67 1.71 10.81
CA ARG A 36 -13.24 1.24 12.11
C ARG A 36 -11.75 0.95 12.02
N PHE A 37 -10.94 1.79 12.64
CA PHE A 37 -9.52 1.49 12.83
C PHE A 37 -9.34 0.41 13.92
N PRO A 38 -8.29 -0.42 13.82
CA PRO A 38 -7.23 -0.40 12.81
C PRO A 38 -7.66 -0.96 11.44
N VAL A 39 -7.02 -0.49 10.38
CA VAL A 39 -7.17 -0.99 9.00
C VAL A 39 -5.88 -1.68 8.58
N LEU A 40 -6.01 -2.85 7.93
CA LEU A 40 -4.87 -3.62 7.45
C LEU A 40 -4.65 -3.36 5.96
N ILE A 41 -3.44 -2.91 5.58
CA ILE A 41 -3.01 -2.78 4.20
C ILE A 41 -1.98 -3.86 3.88
N ARG A 42 -2.18 -4.57 2.76
CA ARG A 42 -1.30 -5.65 2.30
C ARG A 42 -0.96 -5.44 0.83
N TRP A 43 0.34 -5.33 0.55
CA TRP A 43 0.85 -5.49 -0.81
C TRP A 43 1.28 -6.92 -1.02
N LYS A 44 0.88 -7.52 -2.14
CA LYS A 44 1.26 -8.87 -2.53
C LYS A 44 1.30 -8.95 -4.05
N PHE A 45 2.11 -9.86 -4.55
CA PHE A 45 2.03 -10.27 -5.95
C PHE A 45 0.72 -11.04 -6.19
N SER A 46 0.16 -10.90 -7.39
CA SER A 46 -1.10 -11.55 -7.78
C SER A 46 -1.03 -13.07 -7.66
N ASN A 47 0.15 -13.64 -7.96
CA ASN A 47 0.45 -15.07 -7.96
C ASN A 47 0.99 -15.59 -6.60
N SER A 48 1.13 -14.73 -5.58
CA SER A 48 1.67 -15.10 -4.27
C SER A 48 0.64 -14.95 -3.16
N ARG A 49 0.68 -15.87 -2.18
CA ARG A 49 -0.07 -15.73 -0.93
C ARG A 49 0.68 -14.90 0.10
N ASP A 50 2.01 -14.82 -0.04
CA ASP A 50 2.86 -14.12 0.90
C ASP A 50 2.89 -12.62 0.57
N PRO A 51 2.53 -11.77 1.55
CA PRO A 51 2.57 -10.33 1.34
C PRO A 51 4.02 -9.85 1.26
N LEU A 52 4.26 -8.91 0.36
CA LEU A 52 5.51 -8.16 0.22
C LEU A 52 5.74 -7.31 1.49
N ILE A 53 4.68 -6.63 1.92
CA ILE A 53 4.60 -5.88 3.17
C ILE A 53 3.17 -5.89 3.69
N THR A 54 3.02 -5.98 5.01
CA THR A 54 1.74 -5.85 5.71
C THR A 54 1.85 -4.70 6.70
N CYS A 55 0.93 -3.74 6.64
CA CYS A 55 0.90 -2.60 7.55
C CYS A 55 -0.45 -2.50 8.23
N THR A 56 -0.42 -2.32 9.55
CA THR A 56 -1.60 -1.94 10.32
C THR A 56 -1.61 -0.43 10.47
N ILE A 57 -2.67 0.21 10.00
CA ILE A 57 -2.85 1.66 10.04
C ILE A 57 -3.94 2.00 11.06
N GLN A 58 -3.68 3.01 11.88
CA GLN A 58 -4.59 3.47 12.93
C GLN A 58 -4.43 4.99 13.14
N ASN A 59 -5.34 5.58 13.92
CA ASN A 59 -5.30 6.99 14.32
C ASN A 59 -5.23 7.99 13.14
N CYS A 60 -5.76 7.66 11.96
CA CYS A 60 -5.83 8.60 10.86
C CYS A 60 -6.92 9.64 11.08
N SER A 61 -6.63 10.87 10.66
CA SER A 61 -7.65 11.86 10.32
C SER A 61 -8.20 11.57 8.92
N LEU A 62 -9.46 11.95 8.66
CA LEU A 62 -10.08 11.82 7.35
C LEU A 62 -10.56 13.19 6.87
N ASP A 63 -10.35 13.49 5.60
CA ASP A 63 -10.95 14.67 4.98
C ASP A 63 -12.45 14.43 4.66
N ALA A 64 -13.13 15.46 4.14
CA ALA A 64 -14.54 15.38 3.74
C ALA A 64 -14.80 14.35 2.63
N GLY A 65 -13.78 13.96 1.86
CA GLY A 65 -13.84 12.93 0.82
C GLY A 65 -13.46 11.54 1.32
N GLY A 66 -13.12 11.39 2.62
CA GLY A 66 -12.70 10.14 3.24
C GLY A 66 -11.24 9.76 2.97
N ALA A 67 -10.42 10.65 2.42
CA ALA A 67 -9.00 10.42 2.23
C ALA A 67 -8.27 10.50 3.58
N PRO A 68 -7.39 9.55 3.91
CA PRO A 68 -6.68 9.54 5.17
C PRO A 68 -5.50 10.50 5.21
N SER A 69 -5.25 11.08 6.37
CA SER A 69 -4.10 11.91 6.68
C SER A 69 -3.64 11.71 8.13
N SER A 70 -2.39 12.06 8.44
CA SER A 70 -1.83 11.99 9.79
C SER A 70 -2.02 10.63 10.46
N CYS A 71 -1.75 9.56 9.70
CA CYS A 71 -1.93 8.20 10.17
C CYS A 71 -0.76 7.76 11.07
N SER A 72 -1.01 6.77 11.93
CA SER A 72 0.04 5.98 12.57
C SER A 72 0.05 4.57 11.98
N GLU A 73 1.23 4.08 11.64
CA GLU A 73 1.41 2.80 11.00
C GLU A 73 2.36 1.88 11.78
N ASN A 74 2.09 0.58 11.66
CA ASN A 74 3.03 -0.46 12.07
C ASN A 74 3.18 -1.45 10.93
N CYS A 75 4.36 -1.45 10.31
CA CYS A 75 4.64 -2.18 9.08
C CYS A 75 5.59 -3.35 9.30
N PHE A 76 5.26 -4.48 8.69
CA PHE A 76 6.00 -5.73 8.73
C PHE A 76 6.31 -6.18 7.29
N PRO A 77 7.45 -5.76 6.72
CA PRO A 77 7.92 -6.27 5.44
C PRO A 77 8.29 -7.75 5.57
N HIS A 78 7.99 -8.54 4.55
CA HIS A 78 8.50 -9.90 4.45
C HIS A 78 10.04 -9.89 4.44
N PRO A 79 10.73 -10.89 5.02
CA PRO A 79 12.20 -10.90 5.16
C PRO A 79 12.97 -10.50 3.89
N THR A 80 12.57 -10.99 2.72
CA THR A 80 13.17 -10.68 1.40
C THR A 80 13.09 -9.19 1.02
N TYR A 81 12.15 -8.45 1.59
CA TYR A 81 11.88 -7.05 1.27
C TYR A 81 12.16 -6.11 2.44
N ARG A 82 12.71 -6.61 3.56
CA ARG A 82 13.16 -5.76 4.67
C ARG A 82 14.21 -4.76 4.17
N GLY A 83 14.00 -3.48 4.48
CA GLY A 83 14.83 -2.37 4.00
C GLY A 83 14.61 -1.97 2.53
N ARG A 84 13.83 -2.75 1.77
CA ARG A 84 13.51 -2.46 0.35
C ARG A 84 12.08 -1.95 0.16
N ALA A 85 11.13 -2.49 0.91
CA ALA A 85 9.72 -2.11 0.83
C ALA A 85 9.35 -1.09 1.91
N GLU A 86 8.70 -0.01 1.50
CA GLU A 86 8.16 1.04 2.36
C GLU A 86 6.75 1.43 1.89
N LEU A 87 5.82 1.51 2.82
CA LEU A 87 4.42 1.85 2.55
C LEU A 87 4.13 3.27 3.04
N PHE A 88 3.46 4.06 2.20
CA PHE A 88 2.93 5.37 2.58
C PHE A 88 1.49 5.21 3.07
N PRO A 89 1.20 5.41 4.36
CA PRO A 89 -0.10 5.07 4.93
C PRO A 89 -1.24 5.95 4.41
N GLU A 90 -1.01 7.20 4.04
CA GLU A 90 -2.05 8.14 3.61
C GLU A 90 -2.63 7.81 2.23
N ASN A 91 -1.88 7.09 1.39
CA ASN A 91 -2.32 6.75 0.03
C ASN A 91 -2.14 5.27 -0.29
N ALA A 92 -1.61 4.46 0.64
CA ALA A 92 -1.28 3.05 0.46
C ALA A 92 -0.27 2.76 -0.65
N SER A 93 0.43 3.77 -1.17
CA SER A 93 1.47 3.58 -2.19
C SER A 93 2.65 2.80 -1.63
N LEU A 94 3.29 2.02 -2.48
CA LEU A 94 4.46 1.21 -2.13
C LEU A 94 5.69 1.76 -2.85
N LEU A 95 6.72 2.11 -2.09
CA LEU A 95 8.07 2.30 -2.60
C LEU A 95 8.81 0.98 -2.48
N LEU A 96 9.32 0.49 -3.60
CA LEU A 96 10.21 -0.67 -3.64
C LEU A 96 11.59 -0.23 -4.14
N ARG A 97 12.60 -0.38 -3.29
CA ARG A 97 14.00 -0.03 -3.55
C ARG A 97 14.82 -1.27 -3.94
N ASP A 98 15.99 -1.04 -4.54
CA ASP A 98 16.92 -2.10 -4.95
C ASP A 98 16.19 -3.20 -5.74
N LEU A 99 15.55 -2.81 -6.84
CA LEU A 99 14.75 -3.71 -7.66
C LEU A 99 15.57 -4.90 -8.19
N ARG A 100 14.96 -6.07 -8.18
CA ARG A 100 15.54 -7.32 -8.68
C ARG A 100 14.65 -7.90 -9.77
N LEU A 101 15.21 -8.75 -10.63
CA LEU A 101 14.45 -9.42 -11.68
C LEU A 101 13.25 -10.22 -11.12
N ASN A 102 13.39 -10.78 -9.92
CA ASN A 102 12.34 -11.54 -9.25
C ASN A 102 11.25 -10.68 -8.59
N ASP A 103 11.39 -9.35 -8.62
CA ASP A 103 10.38 -8.43 -8.09
C ASP A 103 9.32 -8.05 -9.16
N SER A 104 9.43 -8.61 -10.37
CA SER A 104 8.46 -8.40 -11.46
C SER A 104 7.23 -9.32 -11.30
N GLY A 105 6.02 -8.79 -11.48
CA GLY A 105 4.77 -9.57 -11.48
C GLY A 105 3.51 -8.76 -11.15
#